data_AF-A0A2V9YP30-F1
#
_entry.id   AF-A0A2V9YP30-F1
#
_cell.length_a   1.000
_cell.length_b   1.000
_cell.length_c   1.000
_cell.angle_alpha   90.00
_cell.angle_beta   90.00
_cell.angle_gamma   90.00
#
_symmetry.space_group_name_H-M   'P 1'
#
loop_
_entity.id
_entity.type
_entity.pdbx_description
1 polymer ?
#
loop_
_entity_poly.entity_id
_entity_poly.type
_entity_poly.pdbx_seq_one_letter_code
_entity_poly.pdbx_strand_id
1 'polypeptide(L)'
;MESRAMAELEAMLGHRFRRPELLQQALTHSSFAHEGGQRVQPAISGARPDNELLEFLGDSILGMVTSEALFATFPERGEGELSKLRAHLVSTRHLVRVAKEINLGDFLRLGRGEELSGGRAKTALLVDALEAVLAAMHLDGGSEAARNFVLRRVVEPELELLKGAGDEEFAVTDFKSALQESVQALGRPQPAYSVAKESGPDHKKIFTVELRLQEANGARSADYVARAEGPSKKIAEQRAAKLALEHLQGAAQITGSRL
;
A
#
# COMPACT_ATOMS: atom_id res chain seq x y z
N MET A 1 12.81 31.26 11.64
CA MET A 1 12.65 29.88 12.14
C MET A 1 11.80 29.06 11.18
N GLU A 2 10.59 29.52 10.84
CA GLU A 2 9.75 28.91 9.78
C GLU A 2 10.47 28.76 8.43
N SER A 3 11.16 29.80 7.95
CA SER A 3 11.90 29.72 6.67
C SER A 3 13.01 28.67 6.64
N ARG A 4 13.62 28.30 7.79
CA ARG A 4 14.66 27.25 7.85
C ARG A 4 14.05 25.85 7.85
N ALA A 5 12.95 25.66 8.59
CA ALA A 5 12.19 24.42 8.59
C ALA A 5 11.62 24.12 7.18
N MET A 6 11.09 25.13 6.50
CA MET A 6 10.59 24.97 5.13
C MET A 6 11.71 24.57 4.16
N ALA A 7 12.88 25.19 4.23
CA ALA A 7 14.02 24.82 3.39
C ALA A 7 14.52 23.39 3.65
N GLU A 8 14.45 22.93 4.91
CA GLU A 8 14.78 21.55 5.28
C GLU A 8 13.79 20.55 4.67
N LEU A 9 12.49 20.83 4.75
CA LEU A 9 11.47 20.01 4.10
C LEU A 9 11.63 20.01 2.57
N GLU A 10 11.83 21.17 1.94
CA GLU A 10 12.10 21.28 0.50
C GLU A 10 13.28 20.41 0.05
N ALA A 11 14.34 20.36 0.86
CA ALA A 11 15.49 19.50 0.60
C ALA A 11 15.14 18.00 0.72
N MET A 12 14.33 17.60 1.70
CA MET A 12 13.86 16.21 1.84
C MET A 12 12.92 15.79 0.70
N LEU A 13 12.08 16.71 0.23
CA LEU A 13 11.20 16.55 -0.93
C LEU A 13 11.97 16.56 -2.26
N GLY A 14 13.16 17.16 -2.29
CA GLY A 14 13.92 17.37 -3.53
C GLY A 14 13.27 18.38 -4.47
N HIS A 15 12.43 19.28 -3.93
CA HIS A 15 11.71 20.29 -4.69
C HIS A 15 11.69 21.62 -3.93
N ARG A 16 12.13 22.69 -4.59
CA ARG A 16 12.09 24.06 -4.06
C ARG A 16 10.88 24.77 -4.62
N PHE A 17 9.98 25.21 -3.75
CA PHE A 17 8.72 25.83 -4.15
C PHE A 17 8.95 27.25 -4.65
N ARG A 18 8.37 27.54 -5.83
CA ARG A 18 8.25 28.92 -6.33
C ARG A 18 7.11 29.66 -5.64
N ARG A 19 6.11 28.90 -5.19
CA ARG A 19 4.92 29.31 -4.45
C ARG A 19 4.88 28.61 -3.08
N PRO A 20 5.64 29.11 -2.09
CA PRO A 20 5.72 28.50 -0.76
C PRO A 20 4.35 28.36 -0.07
N GLU A 21 3.38 29.20 -0.43
CA GLU A 21 2.01 29.13 0.08
C GLU A 21 1.32 27.79 -0.23
N LEU A 22 1.67 27.12 -1.34
CA LEU A 22 1.12 25.80 -1.68
C LEU A 22 1.60 24.73 -0.68
N LEU A 23 2.90 24.73 -0.35
CA LEU A 23 3.46 23.82 0.65
C LEU A 23 2.90 24.13 2.05
N GLN A 24 2.78 25.41 2.40
CA GLN A 24 2.15 25.79 3.67
C GLN A 24 0.70 25.29 3.76
N GLN A 25 -0.09 25.42 2.69
CA GLN A 25 -1.46 24.91 2.67
C GLN A 25 -1.49 23.38 2.77
N ALA A 26 -0.63 22.66 2.04
CA ALA A 26 -0.54 21.20 2.12
C ALA A 26 -0.24 20.68 3.54
N LEU A 27 0.53 21.45 4.32
CA LEU A 27 0.86 21.14 5.71
C LEU A 27 -0.19 21.62 6.72
N THR A 28 -1.27 22.26 6.27
CA THR A 28 -2.30 22.84 7.15
C THR A 28 -3.51 21.93 7.27
N HIS A 29 -3.64 21.29 8.43
CA HIS A 29 -4.83 20.49 8.74
C HIS A 29 -6.04 21.38 9.02
N SER A 30 -7.24 20.88 8.77
CA SER A 30 -8.50 21.60 8.99
C SER A 30 -8.65 22.10 10.44
N SER A 31 -8.14 21.37 11.44
CA SER A 31 -8.17 21.82 12.84
C SER A 31 -7.41 23.13 13.09
N PHE A 32 -6.35 23.40 12.31
CA PHE A 32 -5.61 24.65 12.38
C PHE A 32 -6.32 25.75 11.59
N ALA A 33 -6.79 25.42 10.39
CA ALA A 33 -7.48 26.33 9.49
C ALA A 33 -8.74 26.97 10.11
N HIS A 34 -9.43 26.24 10.99
CA HIS A 34 -10.67 26.68 11.64
C HIS A 34 -10.47 27.17 13.10
N GLU A 35 -9.24 27.20 13.61
CA GLU A 35 -8.99 27.66 14.99
C GLU A 35 -9.18 29.19 15.07
N GLY A 36 -10.10 29.62 15.92
CA GLY A 36 -10.54 31.02 16.03
C GLY A 36 -9.38 31.99 16.24
N GLY A 37 -9.24 32.96 15.33
CA GLY A 37 -8.26 34.04 15.39
C GLY A 37 -7.17 34.00 14.31
N GLN A 38 -7.03 32.89 13.58
CA GLN A 38 -6.06 32.78 12.48
C GLN A 38 -6.74 32.97 11.12
N ARG A 39 -6.37 34.04 10.39
CA ARG A 39 -6.76 34.20 8.98
C ARG A 39 -5.69 33.54 8.11
N VAL A 40 -5.84 32.25 7.84
CA VAL A 40 -5.03 31.58 6.81
C VAL A 40 -5.64 31.89 5.46
N GLN A 41 -4.87 32.53 4.58
CA GLN A 41 -5.29 32.72 3.19
C GLN A 41 -4.98 31.45 2.40
N PRO A 42 -5.95 30.94 1.62
CA PRO A 42 -5.71 29.79 0.76
C PRO A 42 -4.76 30.19 -0.37
N ALA A 43 -3.86 29.30 -0.75
CA ALA A 43 -3.01 29.45 -1.92
C ALA A 43 -3.81 29.38 -3.24
N ILE A 44 -4.99 28.77 -3.18
CA ILE A 44 -5.92 28.62 -4.31
C ILE A 44 -7.12 29.54 -4.06
N SER A 45 -7.36 30.47 -4.98
CA SER A 45 -8.49 31.41 -4.88
C SER A 45 -9.82 30.66 -4.82
N GLY A 46 -10.62 30.94 -3.79
CA GLY A 46 -11.93 30.31 -3.57
C GLY A 46 -11.89 28.94 -2.88
N ALA A 47 -10.71 28.40 -2.58
CA ALA A 47 -10.55 27.17 -1.82
C ALA A 47 -10.61 27.42 -0.31
N ARG A 48 -10.85 26.36 0.48
CA ARG A 48 -10.56 26.37 1.91
C ARG A 48 -9.04 26.46 2.14
N PRO A 49 -8.58 27.04 3.26
CA PRO A 49 -7.16 27.17 3.56
C PRO A 49 -6.56 25.93 4.25
N ASP A 50 -7.19 24.77 4.12
CA ASP A 50 -6.74 23.47 4.60
C ASP A 50 -6.19 22.60 3.45
N ASN A 51 -5.67 21.43 3.80
CA ASN A 51 -5.04 20.49 2.89
C ASN A 51 -6.02 19.55 2.18
N GLU A 52 -7.31 19.50 2.54
CA GLU A 52 -8.26 18.47 2.07
C GLU A 52 -8.44 18.45 0.54
N LEU A 53 -8.47 19.61 -0.12
CA LEU A 53 -8.55 19.66 -1.59
C LEU A 53 -7.24 19.28 -2.27
N LEU A 54 -6.11 19.54 -1.62
CA LEU A 54 -4.81 19.12 -2.12
C LEU A 54 -4.61 17.62 -1.93
N GLU A 55 -5.04 17.05 -0.80
CA GLU A 55 -5.10 15.61 -0.54
C GLU A 55 -5.85 14.89 -1.66
N PHE A 56 -7.08 15.33 -1.96
CA PHE A 56 -7.89 14.76 -3.04
C PHE A 56 -7.17 14.71 -4.40
N LEU A 57 -6.50 15.81 -4.78
CA LEU A 57 -5.71 15.84 -6.02
C LEU A 57 -4.45 14.97 -5.91
N GLY A 58 -3.84 14.94 -4.73
CA GLY A 58 -2.63 14.20 -4.40
C GLY A 58 -2.78 12.70 -4.55
N ASP A 59 -3.87 12.13 -4.03
CA ASP A 59 -4.23 10.72 -4.18
C ASP A 59 -4.30 10.31 -5.66
N SER A 60 -4.98 11.13 -6.48
CA SER A 60 -5.08 10.90 -7.92
C SER A 60 -3.72 10.91 -8.61
N ILE A 61 -2.84 11.84 -8.25
CA ILE A 61 -1.47 11.93 -8.79
C ILE A 61 -0.65 10.69 -8.36
N LEU A 62 -0.70 10.33 -7.08
CA LEU A 62 -0.02 9.18 -6.53
C LEU A 62 -0.44 7.89 -7.25
N GLY A 63 -1.75 7.68 -7.39
CA GLY A 63 -2.32 6.52 -8.06
C GLY A 63 -1.92 6.44 -9.53
N MET A 64 -1.95 7.56 -10.26
CA MET A 64 -1.53 7.63 -11.66
C MET A 64 -0.05 7.30 -11.83
N VAL A 65 0.84 7.99 -11.11
CA VAL A 65 2.29 7.78 -11.24
C VAL A 65 2.69 6.36 -10.84
N THR A 66 2.10 5.83 -9.77
CA THR A 66 2.34 4.45 -9.35
C THR A 66 1.88 3.45 -10.41
N SER A 67 0.71 3.67 -11.02
CA SER A 67 0.21 2.81 -12.11
C SER A 67 1.14 2.84 -13.33
N GLU A 68 1.59 4.03 -13.73
CA GLU A 68 2.53 4.22 -14.84
C GLU A 68 3.87 3.51 -14.58
N ALA A 69 4.41 3.66 -13.36
CA ALA A 69 5.67 3.03 -12.96
C ALA A 69 5.58 1.51 -13.00
N LEU A 70 4.50 0.94 -12.47
CA LEU A 70 4.27 -0.50 -12.47
C LEU A 70 4.07 -1.05 -13.88
N PHE A 71 3.29 -0.36 -14.71
CA PHE A 71 3.09 -0.73 -16.11
C PHE A 71 4.41 -0.75 -16.89
N ALA A 72 5.27 0.25 -16.69
CA ALA A 72 6.56 0.33 -17.34
C ALA A 72 7.56 -0.72 -16.82
N THR A 73 7.50 -1.05 -15.52
CA THR A 73 8.46 -1.96 -14.87
C THR A 73 8.11 -3.43 -15.09
N PHE A 74 6.82 -3.77 -15.13
CA PHE A 74 6.34 -5.15 -15.22
C PHE A 74 5.32 -5.33 -16.36
N PRO A 75 5.71 -5.09 -17.63
CA PRO A 75 4.80 -5.17 -18.78
C PRO A 75 4.24 -6.59 -19.01
N GLU A 76 4.86 -7.62 -18.43
CA GLU A 76 4.46 -9.02 -18.53
C GLU A 76 3.36 -9.44 -17.53
N ARG A 77 3.09 -8.62 -16.50
CA ARG A 77 2.13 -8.96 -15.45
C ARG A 77 0.69 -8.62 -15.83
N GLY A 78 -0.25 -9.40 -15.30
CA GLY A 78 -1.68 -9.16 -15.53
C GLY A 78 -2.24 -8.00 -14.70
N GLU A 79 -3.39 -7.44 -15.13
CA GLU A 79 -4.07 -6.31 -14.45
C GLU A 79 -4.27 -6.54 -12.95
N GLY A 80 -4.67 -7.75 -12.54
CA GLY A 80 -4.90 -8.09 -11.14
C GLY A 80 -3.63 -8.05 -10.28
N GLU A 81 -2.48 -8.42 -10.85
CA GLU A 81 -1.18 -8.36 -10.15
C GLU A 81 -0.71 -6.92 -10.02
N LEU A 82 -0.79 -6.15 -11.11
CA LEU A 82 -0.46 -4.72 -11.13
C LEU A 82 -1.36 -3.93 -10.16
N SER A 83 -2.64 -4.27 -10.08
CA SER A 83 -3.59 -3.65 -9.16
C SER A 83 -3.27 -3.94 -7.70
N LYS A 84 -2.87 -5.18 -7.36
CA LYS A 84 -2.42 -5.54 -6.01
C LYS A 84 -1.13 -4.82 -5.63
N LEU A 85 -0.20 -4.73 -6.56
CA LEU A 85 1.04 -3.98 -6.40
C LEU A 85 0.78 -2.50 -6.11
N ARG A 86 -0.08 -1.90 -6.93
CA ARG A 86 -0.49 -0.51 -6.73
C ARG A 86 -1.13 -0.33 -5.37
N ALA A 87 -2.09 -1.18 -5.00
CA ALA A 87 -2.77 -1.11 -3.71
C ALA A 87 -1.80 -1.22 -2.53
N HIS A 88 -0.75 -2.02 -2.65
CA HIS A 88 0.33 -2.10 -1.65
C HIS A 88 1.14 -0.80 -1.58
N LEU A 89 1.59 -0.29 -2.73
CA LEU A 89 2.39 0.93 -2.84
C LEU A 89 1.64 2.21 -2.43
N VAL A 90 0.32 2.26 -2.60
CA VAL A 90 -0.49 3.41 -2.16
C VAL A 90 -1.20 3.13 -0.83
N SER A 91 -0.86 2.03 -0.15
CA SER A 91 -1.49 1.71 1.13
C SER A 91 -1.08 2.69 2.22
N THR A 92 -2.01 3.02 3.11
CA THR A 92 -1.75 3.84 4.29
C THR A 92 -0.54 3.35 5.10
N ARG A 93 -0.36 2.02 5.22
CA ARG A 93 0.79 1.42 5.92
C ARG A 93 2.12 1.82 5.27
N HIS A 94 2.18 1.79 3.94
CA HIS A 94 3.38 2.19 3.20
C HIS A 94 3.60 3.69 3.28
N LEU A 95 2.57 4.49 3.01
CA LEU A 95 2.65 5.94 2.95
C LEU A 95 3.03 6.56 4.30
N VAL A 96 2.59 6.01 5.44
CA VAL A 96 3.07 6.46 6.76
C VAL A 96 4.56 6.26 6.95
N ARG A 97 5.15 5.17 6.42
CA ARG A 97 6.60 4.99 6.49
C ARG A 97 7.31 6.08 5.68
N VAL A 98 6.84 6.34 4.46
CA VAL A 98 7.39 7.42 3.62
C VAL A 98 7.30 8.78 4.32
N ALA A 99 6.15 9.11 4.90
CA ALA A 99 5.95 10.35 5.63
C ALA A 99 6.89 10.48 6.85
N LYS A 100 7.16 9.37 7.56
CA LYS A 100 8.11 9.33 8.68
C LYS A 100 9.56 9.47 8.25
N GLU A 101 9.95 8.90 7.12
CA GLU A 101 11.32 9.02 6.59
C GLU A 101 11.71 10.46 6.26
N ILE A 102 10.74 11.30 5.92
CA ILE A 102 10.94 12.74 5.68
C ILE A 102 10.51 13.61 6.89
N ASN A 103 10.27 13.00 8.05
CA ASN A 103 9.81 13.67 9.28
C ASN A 103 8.61 14.62 9.05
N LEU A 104 7.66 14.25 8.19
CA LEU A 104 6.58 15.14 7.75
C LEU A 104 5.74 15.70 8.90
N GLY A 105 5.55 14.89 9.95
CA GLY A 105 4.79 15.26 11.15
C GLY A 105 5.30 16.52 11.85
N ASP A 106 6.60 16.80 11.78
CA ASP A 106 7.23 17.96 12.44
C ASP A 106 6.85 19.28 11.75
N PHE A 107 6.41 19.21 10.49
CA PHE A 107 6.04 20.37 9.69
C PHE A 107 4.53 20.65 9.67
N LEU A 108 3.71 19.74 10.22
CA LEU A 108 2.26 19.91 10.26
C LEU A 108 1.84 21.12 11.09
N ARG A 109 0.86 21.85 10.59
CA ARG A 109 0.17 22.94 11.28
C ARG A 109 -1.16 22.40 11.79
N LEU A 110 -1.24 22.20 13.10
CA LEU A 110 -2.37 21.58 13.78
C LEU A 110 -2.96 22.56 14.80
N GLY A 111 -4.29 22.61 14.90
CA GLY A 111 -4.94 23.35 15.98
C GLY A 111 -4.59 22.73 17.35
N ARG A 112 -4.71 23.50 18.43
CA ARG A 112 -4.23 23.11 19.77
C ARG A 112 -4.80 21.78 20.24
N GLY A 113 -6.08 21.54 20.03
CA GLY A 113 -6.71 20.27 20.42
C GLY A 113 -6.13 19.07 19.68
N GLU A 114 -5.87 19.24 18.37
CA GLU A 114 -5.30 18.19 17.53
C GLU A 114 -3.83 17.91 17.91
N GLU A 115 -3.05 18.98 18.13
CA GLU A 115 -1.68 18.91 18.63
C GLU A 115 -1.59 18.15 19.98
N LEU A 116 -2.42 18.53 20.96
CA LEU A 116 -2.46 17.90 22.29
C LEU A 116 -2.84 16.43 22.24
N SER A 117 -3.64 16.02 21.25
CA SER A 117 -4.03 14.62 21.04
C SER A 117 -2.96 13.78 20.31
N GLY A 118 -1.79 14.36 20.01
CA GLY A 118 -0.71 13.69 19.30
C GLY A 118 -0.88 13.65 17.79
N GLY A 119 -1.59 14.62 17.20
CA GLY A 119 -1.91 14.66 15.77
C GLY A 119 -0.72 14.47 14.83
N ARG A 120 0.47 14.96 15.22
CA ARG A 120 1.71 14.81 14.41
C ARG A 120 2.12 13.37 14.11
N ALA A 121 1.70 12.43 14.95
CA ALA A 121 2.00 11.01 14.79
C ALA A 121 0.81 10.20 14.27
N LYS A 122 -0.36 10.82 14.08
CA LYS A 122 -1.56 10.11 13.59
C LYS A 122 -1.35 9.71 12.14
N THR A 123 -1.56 8.42 11.87
CA THR A 123 -1.46 7.81 10.55
C THR A 123 -2.24 8.57 9.48
N ALA A 124 -3.52 8.87 9.74
CA ALA A 124 -4.37 9.59 8.77
C ALA A 124 -3.75 10.94 8.37
N LEU A 125 -3.49 11.82 9.34
CA LEU A 125 -2.93 13.16 9.10
C LEU A 125 -1.59 13.12 8.34
N LEU A 126 -0.75 12.11 8.59
CA LEU A 126 0.52 11.95 7.87
C LEU A 126 0.32 11.56 6.41
N VAL A 127 -0.65 10.68 6.11
CA VAL A 127 -0.97 10.28 4.74
C VAL A 127 -1.64 11.42 4.00
N ASP A 128 -2.64 12.05 4.60
CA ASP A 128 -3.38 13.16 4.00
C ASP A 128 -2.43 14.31 3.65
N ALA A 129 -1.50 14.64 4.55
CA ALA A 129 -0.48 15.65 4.30
C ALA A 129 0.53 15.24 3.23
N LEU A 130 0.92 13.96 3.16
CA LEU A 130 1.84 13.49 2.13
C LEU A 130 1.20 13.64 0.74
N GLU A 131 -0.06 13.23 0.59
CA GLU A 131 -0.84 13.39 -0.64
C GLU A 131 -1.01 14.88 -0.99
N ALA A 132 -1.37 15.71 -0.01
CA ALA A 132 -1.46 17.15 -0.22
C ALA A 132 -0.14 17.78 -0.68
N VAL A 133 1.01 17.31 -0.16
CA VAL A 133 2.33 17.76 -0.61
C VAL A 133 2.60 17.34 -2.05
N LEU A 134 2.18 16.15 -2.48
CA LEU A 134 2.28 15.73 -3.89
C LEU A 134 1.50 16.67 -4.81
N ALA A 135 0.28 17.04 -4.44
CA ALA A 135 -0.50 18.01 -5.18
C ALA A 135 0.15 19.39 -5.20
N ALA A 136 0.70 19.86 -4.07
CA ALA A 136 1.42 21.12 -4.02
C ALA A 136 2.65 21.12 -4.94
N MET A 137 3.44 20.03 -4.95
CA MET A 137 4.57 19.86 -5.86
C MET A 137 4.13 19.86 -7.32
N HIS A 138 3.03 19.18 -7.64
CA HIS A 138 2.46 19.16 -8.98
C HIS A 138 2.01 20.55 -9.45
N LEU A 139 1.32 21.30 -8.59
CA LEU A 139 0.81 22.64 -8.91
C LEU A 139 1.93 23.70 -9.02
N ASP A 140 3.04 23.51 -8.31
CA ASP A 140 4.18 24.42 -8.35
C ASP A 140 5.19 24.10 -9.47
N GLY A 141 5.56 22.82 -9.59
CA GLY A 141 6.63 22.33 -10.45
C GLY A 141 6.18 21.52 -11.68
N GLY A 142 4.87 21.24 -11.81
CA GLY A 142 4.32 20.39 -12.86
C GLY A 142 4.38 18.89 -12.52
N SER A 143 3.92 18.06 -13.47
CA SER A 143 3.84 16.59 -13.30
C SER A 143 5.17 15.94 -12.94
N GLU A 144 6.28 16.40 -13.52
CA GLU A 144 7.61 15.85 -13.28
C GLU A 144 8.08 16.00 -11.82
N ALA A 145 7.74 17.09 -11.14
CA ALA A 145 8.15 17.31 -9.76
C ALA A 145 7.55 16.24 -8.84
N ALA A 146 6.23 16.07 -8.90
CA ALA A 146 5.53 15.04 -8.13
C ALA A 146 5.94 13.62 -8.56
N ARG A 147 6.08 13.37 -9.87
CA ARG A 147 6.49 12.07 -10.42
C ARG A 147 7.84 11.61 -9.86
N ASN A 148 8.84 12.49 -9.87
CA ASN A 148 10.18 12.17 -9.37
C ASN A 148 10.17 11.83 -7.87
N PHE A 149 9.36 12.53 -7.07
CA PHE A 149 9.21 12.20 -5.66
C PHE A 149 8.56 10.83 -5.45
N VAL A 150 7.42 10.57 -6.12
CA VAL A 150 6.71 9.28 -6.00
C VAL A 150 7.63 8.12 -6.40
N LEU A 151 8.34 8.22 -7.51
CA LEU A 151 9.27 7.17 -7.93
C LEU A 151 10.35 6.91 -6.87
N ARG A 152 11.08 7.95 -6.45
CA ARG A 152 12.24 7.80 -5.55
C ARG A 152 11.88 7.43 -4.11
N ARG A 153 10.71 7.85 -3.62
CA ARG A 153 10.33 7.71 -2.21
C ARG A 153 9.26 6.65 -1.97
N VAL A 154 8.35 6.46 -2.93
CA VAL A 154 7.22 5.54 -2.77
C VAL A 154 7.47 4.23 -3.50
N VAL A 155 7.93 4.28 -4.76
CA VAL A 155 7.96 3.10 -5.64
C VAL A 155 9.30 2.37 -5.55
N GLU A 156 10.40 3.01 -5.92
CA GLU A 156 11.71 2.38 -6.07
C GLU A 156 12.18 1.65 -4.80
N PRO A 157 12.15 2.25 -3.59
CA PRO A 157 12.63 1.57 -2.39
C PRO A 157 11.84 0.30 -2.08
N GLU A 158 10.53 0.33 -2.33
CA GLU A 158 9.67 -0.82 -2.06
C GLU A 158 9.84 -1.91 -3.11
N LEU A 159 9.97 -1.55 -4.40
CA LEU A 159 10.26 -2.54 -5.43
C LEU A 159 11.62 -3.20 -5.23
N GLU A 160 12.65 -2.46 -4.78
CA GLU A 160 13.96 -3.04 -4.47
C GLU A 160 13.92 -3.97 -3.26
N LEU A 161 13.20 -3.59 -2.19
CA LEU A 161 12.94 -4.49 -1.05
C LEU A 161 12.25 -5.78 -1.50
N LEU A 162 11.26 -5.66 -2.38
CA LEU A 162 10.50 -6.80 -2.88
C LEU A 162 11.32 -7.69 -3.82
N LYS A 163 12.24 -7.14 -4.63
CA LYS A 163 13.19 -7.93 -5.44
C LYS A 163 14.19 -8.67 -4.56
N GLY A 164 14.70 -8.02 -3.51
CA GLY A 164 15.67 -8.60 -2.57
C GLY A 164 15.10 -9.74 -1.71
N ALA A 165 13.78 -9.76 -1.52
CA ALA A 165 13.05 -10.81 -0.83
C ALA A 165 12.84 -12.09 -1.65
N GLY A 166 13.20 -12.08 -2.94
CA GLY A 166 12.87 -13.13 -3.90
C GLY A 166 11.41 -13.07 -4.35
N ASP A 167 11.14 -13.48 -5.59
CA ASP A 167 9.82 -13.45 -6.22
C ASP A 167 8.71 -14.19 -5.41
N GLU A 168 9.10 -15.04 -4.44
CA GLU A 168 8.19 -15.80 -3.59
C GLU A 168 7.52 -14.98 -2.46
N GLU A 169 8.12 -13.88 -1.98
CA GLU A 169 7.52 -13.05 -0.91
C GLU A 169 6.53 -12.03 -1.48
N PHE A 170 6.69 -11.70 -2.76
CA PHE A 170 5.74 -10.97 -3.60
C PHE A 170 4.38 -11.68 -3.72
N ALA A 171 4.37 -12.98 -3.46
CA ALA A 171 3.18 -13.81 -3.46
C ALA A 171 2.40 -13.68 -2.12
N VAL A 172 2.20 -12.45 -1.64
CA VAL A 172 0.93 -12.12 -0.95
C VAL A 172 -0.13 -11.81 -2.01
N THR A 173 -0.11 -12.57 -3.10
CA THR A 173 -1.31 -12.85 -3.87
C THR A 173 -2.32 -13.38 -2.87
N ASP A 174 -3.52 -12.82 -2.87
CA ASP A 174 -4.62 -13.36 -2.08
C ASP A 174 -5.09 -14.70 -2.69
N PHE A 175 -4.20 -15.70 -2.64
CA PHE A 175 -4.46 -17.06 -3.07
C PHE A 175 -5.54 -17.69 -2.21
N LYS A 176 -5.72 -17.27 -0.95
CA LYS A 176 -6.87 -17.70 -0.14
C LYS A 176 -8.18 -17.30 -0.80
N SER A 177 -8.34 -16.03 -1.20
CA SER A 177 -9.55 -15.57 -1.90
C SER A 177 -9.67 -16.17 -3.30
N ALA A 178 -8.59 -16.21 -4.09
CA ALA A 178 -8.61 -16.82 -5.42
C ALA A 178 -8.95 -18.33 -5.38
N LEU A 179 -8.44 -19.05 -4.39
CA LEU A 179 -8.78 -20.44 -4.14
C LEU A 179 -10.23 -20.58 -3.69
N GLN A 180 -10.72 -19.71 -2.81
CA GLN A 180 -12.11 -19.69 -2.36
C GLN A 180 -13.09 -19.51 -3.53
N GLU A 181 -12.82 -18.55 -4.41
CA GLU A 181 -13.60 -18.34 -5.64
C GLU A 181 -13.54 -19.56 -6.57
N SER A 182 -12.35 -20.15 -6.74
CA SER A 182 -12.15 -21.33 -7.59
C SER A 182 -12.90 -22.57 -7.08
N VAL A 183 -12.83 -22.85 -5.77
CA VAL A 183 -13.57 -24.00 -5.19
C VAL A 183 -15.07 -23.77 -5.22
N GLN A 184 -15.52 -22.52 -5.02
CA GLN A 184 -16.93 -22.16 -5.13
C GLN A 184 -17.46 -22.33 -6.56
N ALA A 185 -16.68 -21.90 -7.58
CA ALA A 185 -17.01 -22.12 -8.98
C ALA A 185 -17.09 -23.61 -9.34
N LEU A 186 -16.28 -24.46 -8.69
CA LEU A 186 -16.30 -25.91 -8.85
C LEU A 186 -17.36 -26.62 -7.99
N GLY A 187 -18.17 -25.90 -7.21
CA GLY A 187 -19.17 -26.47 -6.31
C GLY A 187 -18.58 -27.30 -5.16
N ARG A 188 -17.31 -27.06 -4.80
CA ARG A 188 -16.59 -27.78 -3.73
C ARG A 188 -16.73 -27.08 -2.38
N PRO A 189 -16.60 -27.80 -1.26
CA PRO A 189 -16.53 -27.19 0.07
C PRO A 189 -15.38 -26.19 0.22
N GLN A 190 -15.53 -25.26 1.18
CA GLN A 190 -14.50 -24.27 1.51
C GLN A 190 -13.18 -24.93 1.96
N PRO A 191 -12.01 -24.35 1.65
CA PRO A 191 -10.72 -24.91 2.07
C PRO A 191 -10.53 -24.80 3.58
N ALA A 192 -10.04 -25.87 4.22
CA ALA A 192 -9.74 -25.88 5.65
C ALA A 192 -8.25 -25.66 5.91
N TYR A 193 -7.90 -24.75 6.82
CA TYR A 193 -6.52 -24.43 7.21
C TYR A 193 -6.26 -24.85 8.65
N SER A 194 -5.10 -25.45 8.93
CA SER A 194 -4.64 -25.72 10.29
C SER A 194 -3.13 -25.52 10.42
N VAL A 195 -2.68 -25.02 11.57
CA VAL A 195 -1.25 -24.91 11.87
C VAL A 195 -0.75 -26.29 12.28
N ALA A 196 0.09 -26.89 11.44
CA ALA A 196 0.64 -28.22 11.65
C ALA A 196 1.88 -28.19 12.57
N LYS A 197 2.66 -27.10 12.52
CA LYS A 197 3.88 -26.94 13.31
C LYS A 197 4.24 -25.46 13.50
N GLU A 198 4.80 -25.15 14.66
CA GLU A 198 5.49 -23.88 14.92
C GLU A 198 6.92 -24.21 15.37
N SER A 199 7.93 -23.59 14.77
CA SER A 199 9.34 -23.84 15.10
C SER A 199 10.20 -22.58 15.01
N GLY A 200 11.41 -22.62 15.56
CA GLY A 200 12.31 -21.48 15.61
C GLY A 200 12.15 -20.60 16.87
N PRO A 201 13.13 -19.72 17.16
CA PRO A 201 13.09 -18.82 18.31
C PRO A 201 12.04 -17.72 18.12
N ASP A 202 11.62 -17.07 19.21
CA ASP A 202 10.49 -16.10 19.16
C ASP A 202 10.66 -14.97 18.14
N HIS A 203 11.91 -14.54 17.90
CA HIS A 203 12.25 -13.51 16.93
C HIS A 203 12.45 -14.03 15.49
N LYS A 204 12.35 -15.34 15.25
CA LYS A 204 12.40 -16.02 13.94
C LYS A 204 11.51 -17.27 13.92
N LYS A 205 10.23 -17.10 14.25
CA LYS A 205 9.25 -18.20 14.18
C LYS A 205 8.95 -18.56 12.72
N ILE A 206 8.86 -19.85 12.48
CA ILE A 206 8.42 -20.46 11.22
C ILE A 206 7.14 -21.24 11.52
N PHE A 207 6.09 -20.92 10.77
CA PHE A 207 4.78 -21.57 10.85
C PHE A 207 4.63 -22.51 9.66
N THR A 208 4.34 -23.78 9.91
CA THR A 208 3.93 -24.74 8.88
C THR A 208 2.41 -24.85 8.91
N VAL A 209 1.74 -24.49 7.82
CA VAL A 209 0.29 -24.57 7.67
C VAL A 209 -0.06 -25.69 6.70
N GLU A 210 -1.08 -26.46 7.07
CA GLU A 210 -1.72 -27.47 6.23
C GLU A 210 -3.07 -26.96 5.73
N LEU A 211 -3.30 -27.06 4.43
CA LEU A 211 -4.55 -26.76 3.74
C LEU A 211 -5.15 -28.05 3.20
N ARG A 212 -6.44 -28.29 3.45
CA ARG A 212 -7.18 -29.42 2.88
C ARG A 212 -8.29 -28.97 1.93
N LEU A 213 -8.33 -29.55 0.74
CA LEU A 213 -9.42 -29.44 -0.22
C LEU A 213 -10.23 -30.74 -0.22
N GLN A 214 -11.56 -30.60 -0.13
CA GLN A 214 -12.49 -31.71 -0.24
C GLN A 214 -13.07 -31.78 -1.65
N GLU A 215 -13.32 -32.99 -2.14
CA GLU A 215 -14.03 -33.24 -3.41
C GLU A 215 -15.53 -32.94 -3.29
N ALA A 216 -16.14 -32.47 -4.38
CA ALA A 216 -17.60 -32.35 -4.43
C ALA A 216 -18.22 -33.75 -4.46
N ASN A 217 -19.16 -34.02 -3.55
CA ASN A 217 -19.98 -35.23 -3.42
C ASN A 217 -19.47 -36.37 -2.50
N GLY A 218 -18.51 -36.13 -1.60
CA GLY A 218 -18.16 -37.12 -0.56
C GLY A 218 -17.66 -38.46 -1.09
N ALA A 219 -17.28 -38.53 -2.37
CA ALA A 219 -16.69 -39.70 -2.98
C ALA A 219 -15.26 -39.86 -2.45
N ARG A 220 -14.91 -41.11 -2.15
CA ARG A 220 -13.69 -41.59 -1.46
C ARG A 220 -12.39 -41.38 -2.25
N SER A 221 -12.25 -40.30 -2.99
CA SER A 221 -10.98 -39.85 -3.59
C SER A 221 -10.23 -38.97 -2.60
N ALA A 222 -8.91 -39.02 -2.65
CA ALA A 222 -8.04 -38.40 -1.65
C ALA A 222 -8.26 -36.89 -1.55
N ASP A 223 -8.59 -36.41 -0.35
CA ASP A 223 -8.52 -34.99 0.00
C ASP A 223 -7.13 -34.46 -0.42
N TYR A 224 -7.09 -33.41 -1.24
CA TYR A 224 -5.80 -32.80 -1.56
C TYR A 224 -5.31 -32.03 -0.34
N VAL A 225 -4.07 -32.30 0.05
CA VAL A 225 -3.43 -31.65 1.18
C VAL A 225 -2.20 -30.91 0.69
N ALA A 226 -2.18 -29.59 0.87
CA ALA A 226 -1.00 -28.75 0.68
C ALA A 226 -0.41 -28.37 2.03
N ARG A 227 0.91 -28.39 2.14
CA ARG A 227 1.63 -27.86 3.30
C ARG A 227 2.62 -26.82 2.83
N ALA A 228 2.66 -25.69 3.52
CA ALA A 228 3.63 -24.64 3.27
C ALA A 228 4.10 -23.98 4.55
N GLU A 229 5.32 -23.46 4.51
CA GLU A 229 5.94 -22.76 5.63
C GLU A 229 6.00 -21.26 5.37
N GLY A 230 5.96 -20.46 6.43
CA GLY A 230 6.09 -19.01 6.34
C GLY A 230 6.50 -18.36 7.66
N PRO A 231 7.04 -17.13 7.62
CA PRO A 231 7.44 -16.37 8.80
C PRO A 231 6.24 -15.89 9.64
N SER A 232 5.03 -16.00 9.10
CA SER A 232 3.77 -15.80 9.83
C SER A 232 2.74 -16.82 9.37
N LYS A 233 1.71 -17.07 10.20
CA LYS A 233 0.56 -17.91 9.84
C LYS A 233 -0.08 -17.46 8.52
N LYS A 234 -0.26 -16.15 8.34
CA LYS A 234 -0.83 -15.56 7.12
C LYS A 234 -0.03 -15.91 5.86
N ILE A 235 1.31 -15.82 5.92
CA ILE A 235 2.16 -16.14 4.76
C ILE A 235 2.15 -17.65 4.48
N ALA A 236 2.23 -18.49 5.52
CA ALA A 236 2.15 -19.94 5.37
C ALA A 236 0.81 -20.38 4.77
N GLU A 237 -0.31 -19.75 5.18
CA GLU A 237 -1.64 -19.98 4.60
C GLU A 237 -1.72 -19.57 3.12
N GLN A 238 -1.22 -18.39 2.75
CA GLN A 238 -1.23 -17.94 1.35
C GLN A 238 -0.38 -18.87 0.46
N ARG A 239 0.77 -19.33 0.95
CA ARG A 239 1.61 -20.31 0.23
C ARG A 239 0.93 -21.66 0.09
N ALA A 240 0.25 -22.15 1.12
CA ALA A 240 -0.53 -23.38 1.03
C ALA A 240 -1.69 -23.25 0.03
N ALA A 241 -2.34 -22.08 -0.01
CA ALA A 241 -3.39 -21.77 -0.96
C ALA A 241 -2.90 -21.70 -2.42
N LYS A 242 -1.68 -21.18 -2.65
CA LYS A 242 -1.03 -21.19 -3.97
C LYS A 242 -0.89 -22.61 -4.51
N LEU A 243 -0.29 -23.51 -3.72
CA LEU A 243 -0.09 -24.92 -4.11
C LEU A 243 -1.43 -25.62 -4.45
N ALA A 244 -2.46 -25.34 -3.66
CA ALA A 244 -3.79 -25.87 -3.88
C ALA A 244 -4.46 -25.32 -5.16
N LEU A 245 -4.26 -24.04 -5.46
CA LEU A 245 -4.77 -23.41 -6.67
C LEU A 245 -4.09 -23.97 -7.93
N GLU A 246 -2.76 -24.13 -7.89
CA GLU A 246 -1.98 -24.76 -8.97
C GLU A 246 -2.43 -26.21 -9.23
N HIS A 247 -2.75 -26.96 -8.17
CA HIS A 247 -3.30 -28.31 -8.29
C HIS A 247 -4.66 -28.32 -9.01
N LEU A 248 -5.58 -27.42 -8.66
CA LEU A 248 -6.89 -27.32 -9.32
C LEU A 248 -6.77 -26.94 -10.81
N GLN A 249 -5.84 -26.03 -11.13
CA GLN A 249 -5.58 -25.61 -12.51
C GLN A 249 -4.97 -26.74 -13.34
N GLY A 250 -4.04 -27.51 -12.78
CA GLY A 250 -3.45 -28.69 -13.43
C GLY A 250 -4.46 -29.81 -13.67
N ALA A 251 -5.38 -30.06 -12.73
CA ALA A 251 -6.42 -31.07 -12.88
C ALA A 251 -7.46 -30.73 -13.97
N ALA A 252 -7.77 -29.44 -14.14
CA ALA A 252 -8.68 -28.97 -15.19
C ALA A 252 -8.12 -29.22 -16.61
N GLN A 253 -6.81 -29.08 -16.82
CA GLN A 253 -6.17 -29.31 -18.12
C GLN A 253 -6.14 -30.80 -18.53
N ILE A 254 -6.00 -31.71 -17.57
CA ILE A 254 -6.01 -33.17 -17.83
C ILE A 254 -7.42 -33.65 -18.23
N THR A 255 -8.46 -33.01 -17.70
CA THR A 255 -9.85 -33.39 -17.97
C THR A 255 -10.36 -32.85 -19.31
N GLY A 256 -9.83 -31.70 -19.78
CA GLY A 256 -10.18 -31.08 -21.06
C GLY A 256 -9.55 -31.70 -22.31
N SER A 257 -8.58 -32.62 -22.18
CA SER A 257 -7.90 -33.30 -23.30
C SER A 257 -8.54 -34.64 -23.71
N ARG A 258 -9.74 -34.98 -23.20
CA ARG A 258 -10.47 -36.22 -23.50
C ARG A 258 -11.83 -35.99 -24.17
N LEU A 259 -11.93 -34.99 -25.04
CA LEU A 259 -13.05 -34.83 -25.97
C LEU A 259 -12.54 -34.80 -27.40
#